data_AF-A0A4Q2Z4Z6-F1
#
_entry.id   AF-A0A4Q2Z4Z6-F1
#
_cell.length_a   1.000
_cell.length_b   1.000
_cell.length_c   1.000
_cell.angle_alpha   90.00
_cell.angle_beta   90.00
_cell.angle_gamma   90.00
#
_symmetry.space_group_name_H-M   'P 1'
#
loop_
_entity.id
_entity.type
_entity.pdbx_description
1 polymer ?
#
loop_
_entity_poly.entity_id
_entity_poly.type
_entity_poly.pdbx_seq_one_letter_code
_entity_poly.pdbx_strand_id
1 'polypeptide(L)'
;MPDYKTPSTARWWHRWLKTPAELRALGVVGINMRNARYLLPNNPRKLYGLVDDKLQTKALAEKEGLSVPETYAVVRSPHDAALLEKKLADRGAFVVKPSRGSGGKGVLVIDGKEGDSYFKP
;
A
#
# COMPACT_ATOMS: atom_id res chain seq x y z
N MET A 1 34.20 -48.32 14.12
CA MET A 1 33.10 -47.57 13.49
C MET A 1 31.92 -47.52 14.43
N PRO A 2 31.36 -46.33 14.71
CA PRO A 2 29.96 -46.18 15.10
C PRO A 2 29.17 -45.53 13.96
N ASP A 3 28.08 -46.19 13.59
CA ASP A 3 27.08 -45.79 12.60
C ASP A 3 26.29 -44.57 13.13
N TYR A 4 26.53 -43.39 12.56
CA TYR A 4 25.80 -42.17 12.90
C TYR A 4 24.53 -42.06 12.04
N LYS A 5 23.51 -42.84 12.37
CA LYS A 5 22.14 -42.58 11.90
C LYS A 5 21.53 -41.46 12.75
N THR A 6 21.65 -40.22 12.28
CA THR A 6 20.73 -39.17 12.72
C THR A 6 19.41 -39.34 11.96
N PRO A 7 18.25 -39.44 12.63
CA PRO A 7 16.98 -39.51 11.92
C PRO A 7 16.72 -38.18 11.24
N SER A 8 16.57 -38.17 9.91
CA SER A 8 16.07 -36.99 9.20
C SER A 8 14.62 -36.75 9.60
N THR A 9 14.39 -35.85 10.55
CA THR A 9 13.05 -35.44 11.03
C THR A 9 12.36 -34.44 10.11
N ALA A 10 12.82 -34.29 8.86
CA ALA A 10 12.14 -33.46 7.88
C ALA A 10 10.93 -34.23 7.32
N ARG A 11 9.79 -34.09 7.98
CA ARG A 11 8.48 -34.54 7.48
C ARG A 11 8.25 -33.95 6.08
N TRP A 12 8.22 -34.85 5.08
CA TRP A 12 8.19 -34.53 3.64
C TRP A 12 7.04 -33.59 3.22
N TRP A 13 5.93 -33.55 3.96
CA TRP A 13 4.73 -32.78 3.64
C TRP A 13 4.76 -31.29 4.03
N HIS A 14 5.81 -30.81 4.72
CA HIS A 14 5.98 -29.37 5.04
C HIS A 14 7.32 -28.78 4.56
N ARG A 15 8.03 -29.45 3.66
CA ARG A 15 9.34 -28.96 3.19
C ARG A 15 9.29 -27.55 2.58
N TRP A 16 8.10 -27.08 2.20
CA TRP A 16 7.83 -25.77 1.64
C TRP A 16 7.13 -24.79 2.60
N LEU A 17 6.76 -25.21 3.82
CA LEU A 17 6.01 -24.40 4.78
C LEU A 17 6.67 -24.46 6.17
N LYS A 18 7.14 -23.30 6.63
CA LYS A 18 7.66 -23.14 7.99
C LYS A 18 6.54 -23.09 9.01
N THR A 19 6.72 -23.77 10.13
CA THR A 19 5.82 -23.67 11.28
C THR A 19 5.90 -22.28 11.91
N PRO A 20 4.85 -21.81 12.64
CA PRO A 20 4.91 -20.53 13.36
C PRO A 20 6.08 -20.43 14.34
N ALA A 21 6.53 -21.55 14.92
CA ALA A 21 7.68 -21.59 15.82
C ALA A 21 9.00 -21.37 15.06
N GLU A 22 9.19 -22.02 13.91
CA GLU A 22 10.36 -21.79 13.06
C GLU A 22 10.42 -20.36 12.54
N LEU A 23 9.27 -19.81 12.11
CA LEU A 23 9.19 -18.41 11.69
C LEU A 23 9.58 -17.45 12.83
N ARG A 24 9.10 -17.71 14.04
CA ARG A 24 9.46 -16.91 15.22
C ARG A 24 10.96 -17.02 15.56
N ALA A 25 11.55 -18.21 15.44
CA ALA A 25 12.99 -18.42 15.66
C ALA A 25 13.84 -17.65 14.64
N LEU A 26 13.32 -17.44 13.42
CA LEU A 26 13.94 -16.60 12.39
C LEU A 26 13.68 -15.09 12.58
N GLY A 27 12.97 -14.69 13.64
CA GLY A 27 12.62 -13.29 13.92
C GLY A 27 11.40 -12.78 13.14
N VAL A 28 10.66 -13.65 12.44
CA VAL A 28 9.43 -13.26 11.75
C VAL A 28 8.32 -13.04 12.78
N VAL A 29 7.64 -11.91 12.67
CA VAL A 29 6.60 -11.47 13.61
C VAL A 29 5.24 -11.37 12.92
N GLY A 30 4.18 -11.81 13.60
CA GLY A 30 2.81 -11.58 13.12
C GLY A 30 2.43 -10.11 13.15
N ILE A 31 1.43 -9.72 12.35
CA ILE A 31 1.01 -8.32 12.19
C ILE A 31 0.62 -7.64 13.52
N ASN A 32 -0.01 -8.38 14.44
CA ASN A 32 -0.40 -7.85 15.74
C ASN A 32 0.82 -7.50 16.60
N MET A 33 1.82 -8.39 16.64
CA MET A 33 3.06 -8.12 17.39
C MET A 33 3.88 -7.01 16.74
N ARG A 34 3.96 -6.98 15.40
CA ARG A 34 4.56 -5.87 14.64
C ARG A 34 3.93 -4.54 15.08
N ASN A 35 2.60 -4.48 15.07
CA ASN A 35 1.87 -3.26 15.38
C ASN A 35 2.08 -2.84 16.84
N ALA A 36 1.88 -3.76 17.79
CA ALA A 36 1.96 -3.46 19.21
C ALA A 36 3.37 -3.11 19.69
N ARG A 37 4.40 -3.81 19.19
CA ARG A 37 5.78 -3.67 19.70
C ARG A 37 6.66 -2.73 18.90
N TYR A 38 6.41 -2.55 17.61
CA TYR A 38 7.31 -1.80 16.73
C TYR A 38 6.65 -0.60 16.06
N LEU A 39 5.41 -0.73 15.59
CA LEU A 39 4.77 0.37 14.85
C LEU A 39 4.20 1.43 15.79
N LEU A 40 3.27 1.06 16.68
CA LEU A 40 2.54 2.02 17.51
C LEU A 40 3.45 2.81 18.48
N PRO A 41 4.43 2.22 19.17
CA PRO A 41 5.29 2.98 20.08
C PRO A 41 6.20 3.98 19.37
N ASN A 42 6.59 3.70 18.12
CA ASN A 42 7.53 4.51 17.35
C ASN A 42 6.84 5.48 16.39
N ASN A 43 5.51 5.54 16.39
CA ASN A 43 4.76 6.39 15.47
C ASN A 43 3.84 7.33 16.28
N PRO A 44 4.32 8.54 16.64
CA PRO A 44 3.54 9.50 17.42
C PRO A 44 2.23 9.85 16.73
N ARG A 45 1.11 9.74 17.45
CA ARG A 45 -0.25 9.96 16.89
C ARG A 45 -0.44 11.32 16.21
N LYS A 46 0.25 12.36 16.71
CA LYS A 46 0.22 13.71 16.12
C LYS A 46 0.70 13.75 14.67
N LEU A 47 1.48 12.76 14.24
CA LEU A 47 2.03 12.67 12.88
C LEU A 47 1.15 11.83 11.93
N TYR A 48 0.10 11.17 12.42
CA TYR A 48 -0.71 10.26 11.58
C TYR A 48 -1.35 10.99 10.39
N GLY A 49 -1.74 12.26 10.56
CA GLY A 49 -2.30 13.06 9.47
C GLY A 49 -1.38 13.15 8.24
N LEU A 50 -0.05 13.18 8.47
CA LEU A 50 0.94 13.29 7.40
C LEU A 50 0.93 12.08 6.44
N VAL A 51 0.49 10.91 6.92
CA VAL A 51 0.48 9.66 6.14
C VAL A 51 -0.94 9.21 5.78
N ASP A 52 -1.96 9.62 6.54
CA ASP A 52 -3.36 9.27 6.27
C ASP A 52 -3.98 10.14 5.18
N ASP A 53 -3.48 11.38 5.01
CA ASP A 53 -3.91 12.30 3.97
C ASP A 53 -2.91 12.32 2.81
N LYS A 54 -3.33 11.75 1.67
CA LYS A 54 -2.47 11.61 0.49
C LYS A 54 -1.97 12.95 -0.06
N LEU A 55 -2.68 14.05 0.17
CA LEU A 55 -2.20 15.38 -0.23
C LEU A 55 -1.07 15.85 0.68
N GLN A 56 -1.17 15.62 2.00
CA GLN A 56 -0.12 15.95 2.94
C GLN A 56 1.12 15.08 2.72
N THR A 57 0.92 13.77 2.53
CA THR A 57 2.02 12.84 2.23
C THR A 57 2.77 13.26 0.98
N LYS A 58 2.03 13.62 -0.08
CA LYS A 58 2.62 14.06 -1.34
C LYS A 58 3.41 15.37 -1.17
N ALA A 59 2.81 16.38 -0.55
CA ALA A 59 3.48 17.66 -0.34
C ALA A 59 4.77 17.50 0.48
N LEU A 60 4.78 16.60 1.48
CA LEU A 60 5.97 16.28 2.24
C LEU A 60 7.02 15.56 1.37
N ALA A 61 6.60 14.58 0.57
CA ALA A 61 7.50 13.86 -0.33
C ALA A 61 8.15 14.79 -1.37
N GLU A 62 7.38 15.68 -1.99
CA GLU A 62 7.89 16.68 -2.95
C GLU A 62 8.88 17.63 -2.27
N LYS A 63 8.56 18.10 -1.06
CA LYS A 63 9.43 18.99 -0.27
C LYS A 63 10.79 18.34 0.02
N GLU A 64 10.81 17.04 0.29
CA GLU A 64 12.03 16.27 0.55
C GLU A 64 12.71 15.76 -0.74
N GLY A 65 12.23 16.17 -1.93
CA GLY A 65 12.83 15.79 -3.21
C GLY A 65 12.58 14.34 -3.64
N LEU A 66 11.57 13.68 -3.06
CA LEU A 66 11.19 12.33 -3.45
C LEU A 66 10.38 12.35 -4.75
N SER A 67 10.69 11.43 -5.66
CA SER A 67 9.92 11.24 -6.88
C SER A 67 8.51 10.73 -6.56
N VAL A 68 7.50 11.52 -6.92
CA VAL A 68 6.08 11.16 -6.75
C VAL A 68 5.31 11.40 -8.05
N PRO A 69 4.24 10.61 -8.31
CA PRO A 69 3.39 10.84 -9.48
C PRO A 69 2.72 12.22 -9.43
N GLU A 70 2.58 12.87 -10.57
CA GLU A 70 1.83 14.14 -10.73
C GLU A 70 0.38 13.99 -10.24
N THR A 71 -0.20 15.08 -9.72
CA THR A 71 -1.61 15.14 -9.35
C THR A 71 -2.34 15.99 -10.38
N TYR A 72 -3.12 15.37 -11.24
CA TYR A 72 -3.84 16.06 -12.31
C TYR A 72 -4.97 16.95 -11.78
N ALA A 73 -5.64 16.52 -10.71
CA ALA A 73 -6.74 17.25 -10.10
C ALA A 73 -6.94 16.89 -8.63
N VAL A 74 -7.50 17.83 -7.86
CA VAL A 74 -8.03 17.59 -6.52
C VAL A 74 -9.49 18.02 -6.52
N VAL A 75 -10.39 17.09 -6.21
CA VAL A 75 -11.83 17.32 -6.15
C VAL A 75 -12.22 17.54 -4.69
N ARG A 76 -12.66 18.75 -4.32
CA ARG A 76 -13.15 19.10 -2.97
C ARG A 76 -14.64 19.39 -2.94
N SER A 77 -15.22 19.68 -4.10
CA SER A 77 -16.61 20.10 -4.26
C SER A 77 -17.25 19.53 -5.52
N PRO A 78 -18.59 19.55 -5.63
CA PRO A 78 -19.27 19.21 -6.89
C PRO A 78 -18.86 20.10 -8.06
N HIS A 79 -18.50 21.37 -7.81
CA HIS A 79 -18.00 22.26 -8.86
C HIS A 79 -16.67 21.76 -9.45
N ASP A 80 -15.74 21.29 -8.60
CA ASP A 80 -14.48 20.71 -9.07
C ASP A 80 -14.73 19.45 -9.91
N ALA A 81 -15.72 18.65 -9.52
CA ALA A 81 -16.11 17.44 -10.24
C ALA A 81 -16.65 17.77 -11.64
N ALA A 82 -17.43 18.84 -11.78
CA ALA A 82 -17.94 19.31 -13.07
C ALA A 82 -16.81 19.76 -14.04
N LEU A 83 -15.63 20.11 -13.52
CA LEU A 83 -14.47 20.50 -14.33
C LEU A 83 -13.51 19.33 -14.60
N LEU A 84 -13.80 18.13 -14.09
CA LEU A 84 -12.87 17.01 -14.11
C LEU A 84 -12.62 16.49 -15.54
N GLU A 85 -13.66 16.41 -16.37
CA GLU A 85 -13.53 16.00 -17.78
C GLU A 85 -12.52 16.87 -18.53
N LYS A 86 -12.62 18.19 -18.36
CA LYS A 86 -11.69 19.16 -18.95
C LYS A 86 -10.26 18.95 -18.44
N LYS A 87 -10.09 18.70 -17.14
CA LYS A 87 -8.77 18.49 -16.52
C LYS A 87 -8.10 17.17 -16.93
N LEU A 88 -8.89 16.19 -17.36
CA LEU A 88 -8.42 14.85 -17.74
C LEU A 88 -8.50 14.61 -19.26
N ALA A 89 -8.80 15.63 -20.06
CA ALA A 89 -9.08 15.48 -21.48
C ALA A 89 -7.97 14.76 -22.25
N ASP A 90 -6.70 15.06 -21.91
CA ASP A 90 -5.47 14.52 -22.48
C ASP A 90 -4.93 13.26 -21.75
N ARG A 91 -5.66 12.72 -20.77
CA ARG A 91 -5.21 11.61 -19.92
C ARG A 91 -5.96 10.32 -20.24
N GLY A 92 -5.26 9.36 -20.83
CA GLY A 92 -5.78 8.02 -21.10
C GLY A 92 -5.72 7.06 -19.91
N ALA A 93 -4.86 7.33 -18.93
CA ALA A 93 -4.69 6.48 -17.74
C ALA A 93 -4.40 7.32 -16.49
N PHE A 94 -5.06 7.00 -15.39
CA PHE A 94 -4.91 7.70 -14.11
C PHE A 94 -5.52 6.90 -12.95
N VAL A 95 -5.27 7.34 -11.72
CA VAL A 95 -5.88 6.75 -10.53
C VAL A 95 -6.69 7.81 -9.79
N VAL A 96 -7.96 7.52 -9.54
CA VAL A 96 -8.80 8.32 -8.62
C VAL A 96 -8.76 7.65 -7.26
N LYS A 97 -8.54 8.43 -6.21
CA LYS A 97 -8.47 7.92 -4.84
C LYS A 97 -8.99 8.97 -3.86
N PRO A 98 -9.73 8.58 -2.81
CA PRO A 98 -10.06 9.50 -1.74
C PRO A 98 -8.79 9.94 -1.02
N SER A 99 -8.73 11.20 -0.55
CA SER A 99 -7.57 11.74 0.16
C SER A 99 -7.24 10.92 1.41
N ARG A 100 -8.28 10.49 2.13
CA ARG A 100 -8.20 9.59 3.30
C ARG A 100 -8.91 8.27 3.03
N GLY A 101 -8.44 7.19 3.63
CA GLY A 101 -9.05 5.86 3.50
C GLY A 101 -8.08 4.74 3.87
N SER A 102 -8.61 3.56 4.16
CA SER A 102 -7.84 2.40 4.60
C SER A 102 -8.13 1.17 3.74
N GLY A 103 -7.11 0.33 3.51
CA GLY A 103 -7.29 -0.99 2.87
C GLY A 103 -7.71 -0.93 1.40
N GLY A 104 -7.28 0.09 0.64
CA GLY A 104 -7.54 0.20 -0.80
C GLY A 104 -8.96 0.59 -1.19
N LYS A 105 -9.87 0.80 -0.22
CA LYS A 105 -11.25 1.20 -0.52
C LYS A 105 -11.32 2.56 -1.22
N GLY A 106 -12.11 2.62 -2.29
CA GLY A 106 -12.32 3.84 -3.07
C GLY A 106 -11.20 4.19 -4.05
N VAL A 107 -10.20 3.32 -4.25
CA VAL A 107 -9.22 3.48 -5.32
C VAL A 107 -9.84 3.00 -6.63
N LEU A 108 -9.79 3.86 -7.65
CA LEU A 108 -10.23 3.59 -9.00
C LEU A 108 -9.04 3.70 -9.94
N VAL A 109 -8.72 2.62 -10.64
CA VAL A 109 -7.67 2.62 -11.67
C VAL A 109 -8.35 2.74 -13.02
N ILE A 110 -7.93 3.73 -13.80
CA ILE A 110 -8.32 3.94 -15.18
C ILE A 110 -7.10 3.65 -16.05
N ASP A 111 -7.25 2.76 -17.02
CA ASP A 111 -6.16 2.27 -17.89
C ASP A 111 -6.42 2.50 -19.38
N GLY A 112 -7.58 3.04 -19.75
CA GLY A 112 -7.90 3.42 -21.12
C GLY A 112 -9.01 4.45 -21.25
N LYS A 113 -9.10 5.03 -22.44
CA LYS A 113 -10.15 5.96 -22.86
C LYS A 113 -10.51 5.74 -24.33
N GLU A 114 -11.80 5.67 -24.65
CA GLU A 114 -12.35 5.62 -26.02
C GLU A 114 -13.51 6.61 -26.12
N GLY A 115 -13.37 7.61 -26.98
CA GLY A 115 -14.27 8.76 -26.99
C GLY A 115 -14.36 9.40 -25.61
N ASP A 116 -15.58 9.45 -25.06
CA ASP A 116 -15.88 10.00 -23.72
C ASP A 116 -15.92 8.92 -22.63
N SER A 117 -15.66 7.66 -22.95
CA SER A 117 -15.72 6.54 -22.00
C SER A 117 -14.33 6.17 -21.47
N TYR A 118 -14.27 5.88 -20.17
CA TYR A 118 -13.07 5.38 -19.49
C TYR A 118 -13.20 3.90 -19.12
N PHE A 119 -12.10 3.16 -19.22
CA PHE A 119 -12.05 1.75 -18.91
C PHE A 119 -11.22 1.47 -17.65
N LYS A 120 -11.50 0.31 -17.06
CA LYS A 120 -10.76 -0.26 -15.94
C LYS A 120 -10.27 -1.64 -16.37
N PRO A 121 -9.16 -2.13 -15.81
CA PRO A 121 -8.66 -3.48 -16.06
C PRO A 121 -9.63 -4.57 -15.56
#